data_AF-A0A699TQ71-F1
#
_entry.id   AF-A0A699TQ71-F1
#
_cell.length_a   1.000
_cell.length_b   1.000
_cell.length_c   1.000
_cell.angle_alpha   90.00
_cell.angle_beta   90.00
_cell.angle_gamma   90.00
#
_symmetry.space_group_name_H-M   'P 1'
#
loop_
_entity.id
_entity.type
_entity.pdbx_description
1 polymer ?
#
loop_
_entity_poly.entity_id
_entity_poly.type
_entity_poly.pdbx_seq_one_letter_code
_entity_poly.pdbx_strand_id
1 'polypeptide(L)'
;MTTAPISASLASAPNRFQFQFDALRAQAPTLRHEGAAARRQRLRQLADWLTAHRTDIQQALYQDFRKPPAETDVTEIWASLVELKHTIRHLGQWLAPRRVGTPLALMG
;
A
#
# COMPACT_ATOMS: atom_id res chain seq x y z
N MET A 1 -29.88 -24.60 -26.76
CA MET A 1 -28.47 -24.19 -26.76
C MET A 1 -27.98 -24.24 -25.32
N THR A 2 -27.21 -25.27 -24.98
CA THR A 2 -26.79 -25.59 -23.61
C THR A 2 -25.49 -24.86 -23.30
N THR A 3 -25.51 -23.90 -22.40
CA THR A 3 -24.31 -23.20 -21.92
C THR A 3 -23.57 -24.11 -20.94
N ALA A 4 -22.38 -24.58 -21.32
CA ALA A 4 -21.49 -25.33 -20.43
C ALA A 4 -20.95 -24.40 -19.32
N PRO A 5 -20.79 -24.88 -18.07
CA PRO A 5 -20.23 -24.06 -16.99
C PRO A 5 -18.73 -23.83 -17.19
N ILE A 6 -18.29 -22.59 -17.00
CA ILE A 6 -16.89 -22.11 -17.11
C ILE A 6 -16.00 -22.63 -15.95
N SER A 7 -16.37 -23.72 -15.30
CA SER A 7 -15.73 -24.18 -14.06
C SER A 7 -14.59 -25.18 -14.26
N ALA A 8 -14.25 -25.53 -15.50
CA ALA A 8 -13.24 -26.57 -15.78
C ALA A 8 -12.06 -26.01 -16.58
N SER A 9 -11.15 -25.29 -15.92
CA SER A 9 -9.69 -25.34 -16.16
C SER A 9 -8.98 -24.17 -15.45
N LEU A 10 -8.79 -24.29 -14.14
CA LEU A 10 -7.72 -23.61 -13.41
C LEU A 10 -6.78 -24.67 -12.84
N ALA A 11 -6.32 -25.58 -13.70
CA ALA A 11 -5.20 -26.45 -13.33
C ALA A 11 -3.97 -25.55 -13.11
N SER A 12 -3.70 -25.32 -11.82
CA SER A 12 -2.85 -24.26 -11.31
C SER A 12 -1.40 -24.46 -11.71
N ALA A 13 -0.86 -23.59 -12.57
CA ALA A 13 0.59 -23.44 -12.67
C ALA A 13 1.15 -23.12 -11.27
N PRO A 14 2.31 -23.66 -10.87
CA PRO A 14 2.88 -23.39 -9.55
C PRO A 14 2.99 -21.86 -9.35
N ASN A 15 2.49 -21.39 -8.21
CA ASN A 15 2.54 -19.97 -7.89
C ASN A 15 3.99 -19.51 -7.79
N ARG A 16 4.50 -18.88 -8.84
CA ARG A 16 5.88 -18.36 -8.92
C ARG A 16 6.23 -17.31 -7.86
N PHE A 17 5.22 -16.81 -7.13
CA PHE A 17 5.38 -15.84 -6.05
C PHE A 17 5.27 -16.46 -4.66
N GLN A 18 5.13 -17.79 -4.55
CA GLN A 18 4.90 -18.48 -3.28
C GLN A 18 6.01 -18.15 -2.26
N PHE A 19 7.27 -18.18 -2.71
CA PHE A 19 8.41 -17.84 -1.87
C PHE A 19 8.37 -16.40 -1.33
N GLN A 20 8.13 -15.42 -2.21
CA GLN A 20 8.06 -14.01 -1.80
C GLN A 20 6.88 -13.77 -0.86
N PHE A 21 5.74 -14.41 -1.13
CA PHE A 21 4.56 -14.33 -0.28
C PHE A 21 4.87 -14.85 1.14
N ASP A 22 5.48 -16.02 1.25
CA ASP A 22 5.83 -16.61 2.54
C ASP A 22 6.84 -15.74 3.31
N ALA A 23 7.80 -15.14 2.62
CA ALA A 23 8.74 -14.18 3.21
C ALA A 23 8.04 -12.92 3.75
N LEU A 24 7.13 -12.33 2.99
CA LEU A 24 6.33 -11.18 3.43
C LEU A 24 5.43 -11.55 4.62
N ARG A 25 4.83 -12.74 4.60
CA ARG A 25 3.98 -13.26 5.68
C ARG A 25 4.76 -13.44 6.97
N ALA A 26 5.98 -13.97 6.89
CA ALA A 26 6.87 -14.14 8.04
C ALA A 26 7.30 -12.80 8.66
N GLN A 27 7.49 -11.75 7.84
CA GLN A 27 7.88 -10.41 8.30
C GLN A 27 6.71 -9.59 8.88
N ALA A 28 5.47 -9.88 8.50
CA ALA A 28 4.30 -9.09 8.87
C ALA A 28 4.09 -8.90 10.40
N PRO A 29 4.30 -9.90 11.28
CA PRO A 29 4.19 -9.70 12.73
C PRO A 29 5.19 -8.67 13.26
N THR A 30 6.44 -8.67 12.78
CA THR A 30 7.45 -7.68 13.16
C THR A 30 6.99 -6.28 12.79
N LEU A 31 6.52 -6.08 11.55
CA LEU A 31 6.02 -4.78 11.07
C LEU A 31 4.80 -4.30 11.85
N ARG A 32 3.92 -5.21 12.29
CA ARG A 32 2.74 -4.85 13.10
C ARG A 32 3.10 -4.24 14.45
N HIS A 33 4.20 -4.66 15.07
CA HIS A 33 4.63 -4.15 16.36
C HIS A 33 5.48 -2.86 16.27
N GLU A 34 5.79 -2.39 15.06
CA GLU A 34 6.58 -1.17 14.90
C GLU A 34 5.83 0.07 15.33
N GLY A 35 6.55 0.95 16.04
CA GLY A 35 6.07 2.27 16.42
C GLY A 35 5.99 3.26 15.25
N ALA A 36 5.37 4.41 15.52
CA ALA A 36 5.12 5.45 14.52
C ALA A 36 6.40 5.97 13.83
N ALA A 37 7.53 6.04 14.54
CA ALA A 37 8.78 6.57 13.99
C ALA A 37 9.33 5.72 12.83
N ALA A 38 9.40 4.39 13.02
CA ALA A 38 9.89 3.47 11.99
C ALA A 38 8.96 3.45 10.76
N ARG A 39 7.65 3.51 10.98
CA ARG A 39 6.66 3.59 9.90
C ARG A 39 6.76 4.91 9.13
N ARG A 40 6.90 6.05 9.82
CA ARG A 40 7.14 7.36 9.19
C ARG A 40 8.41 7.35 8.33
N GLN A 41 9.47 6.70 8.79
CA GLN A 41 10.71 6.62 8.02
C GLN A 41 10.53 5.88 6.70
N ARG A 42 9.80 4.76 6.69
CA ARG A 42 9.48 4.04 5.44
C ARG A 42 8.63 4.87 4.48
N LEU A 43 7.64 5.60 4.99
CA LEU A 43 6.83 6.50 4.17
C LEU A 43 7.65 7.63 3.57
N ARG A 44 8.65 8.17 4.30
CA ARG A 44 9.59 9.15 3.75
C ARG A 44 10.47 8.53 2.66
N GLN A 45 11.02 7.35 2.89
CA GLN A 45 11.80 6.63 1.87
C GLN A 45 10.98 6.41 0.58
N LEU A 46 9.68 6.10 0.70
CA LEU A 46 8.80 5.98 -0.46
C LEU A 46 8.58 7.33 -1.16
N ALA A 47 8.36 8.41 -0.41
CA ALA A 47 8.22 9.75 -0.98
C ALA A 47 9.50 10.22 -1.71
N ASP A 48 10.66 9.95 -1.11
CA ASP A 48 11.97 10.24 -1.70
C ASP A 48 12.18 9.42 -2.98
N TRP A 49 11.81 8.14 -2.96
CA TRP A 49 11.89 7.27 -4.14
C TRP A 49 10.99 7.78 -5.28
N LEU A 50 9.73 8.12 -5.00
CA LEU A 50 8.82 8.68 -6.02
C LEU A 50 9.36 9.97 -6.64
N THR A 51 9.95 10.83 -5.81
CA THR A 51 10.53 12.10 -6.28
C THR A 51 11.75 11.86 -7.16
N ALA A 52 12.63 10.94 -6.74
CA ALA A 52 13.84 10.58 -7.47
C ALA A 52 13.54 9.90 -8.82
N HIS A 53 12.46 9.12 -8.91
CA HIS A 53 12.08 8.35 -10.11
C HIS A 53 10.93 9.01 -10.91
N ARG A 54 10.69 10.30 -10.70
CA ARG A 54 9.59 11.03 -11.37
C ARG A 54 9.65 10.89 -12.89
N THR A 55 10.82 11.06 -13.50
CA THR A 55 11.00 10.97 -14.95
C THR A 55 10.75 9.54 -15.46
N ASP A 56 11.20 8.53 -14.72
CA ASP A 56 11.02 7.12 -15.09
C ASP A 56 9.52 6.76 -15.10
N ILE A 57 8.77 7.22 -14.10
CA ILE A 57 7.32 7.02 -14.01
C ILE A 57 6.60 7.70 -15.18
N GLN A 58 6.97 8.94 -15.51
CA GLN A 58 6.41 9.66 -16.66
C GLN A 58 6.67 8.92 -17.97
N GLN A 59 7.90 8.43 -18.17
CA GLN A 59 8.27 7.70 -19.36
C GLN A 59 7.49 6.38 -19.48
N ALA A 60 7.39 5.62 -18.40
CA ALA A 60 6.65 4.36 -18.37
C ALA A 60 5.16 4.59 -18.71
N LEU A 61 4.52 5.57 -18.09
CA LEU A 61 3.10 5.87 -18.35
C LEU A 61 2.86 6.45 -19.74
N TYR A 62 3.83 7.16 -20.30
CA TYR A 62 3.77 7.55 -21.70
C TYR A 62 3.90 6.34 -22.64
N GLN A 63 4.78 5.38 -22.33
CA GLN A 63 4.95 4.17 -23.14
C GLN A 63 3.69 3.29 -23.12
N ASP A 64 3.08 3.12 -21.96
CA ASP A 64 1.92 2.24 -21.78
C ASP A 64 0.60 2.89 -22.24
N PHE A 65 0.42 4.18 -21.93
CA PHE A 65 -0.87 4.86 -22.08
C PHE A 65 -0.83 6.15 -22.91
N ARG A 66 0.34 6.56 -23.38
CA ARG A 66 0.56 7.87 -24.02
C ARG A 66 0.16 9.05 -23.13
N LYS A 67 0.17 8.85 -21.81
CA LYS A 67 -0.18 9.87 -20.83
C LYS A 67 0.86 11.00 -20.81
N PRO A 68 0.48 12.27 -21.00
CA PRO A 68 1.44 13.38 -20.98
C PRO A 68 2.14 13.54 -19.61
N PRO A 69 3.42 13.92 -19.57
CA PRO A 69 4.18 14.05 -18.32
C PRO A 69 3.52 14.95 -17.27
N ALA A 70 2.97 16.09 -17.68
CA ALA A 70 2.31 17.03 -16.77
C ALA A 70 1.03 16.46 -16.14
N GLU A 71 0.28 15.65 -16.89
CA GLU A 71 -0.90 14.96 -16.36
C GLU A 71 -0.47 13.87 -15.38
N THR A 72 0.52 13.06 -15.74
CA THR A 72 1.12 12.05 -14.86
C THR A 72 1.60 12.64 -13.53
N ASP A 73 2.21 13.82 -13.56
CA ASP A 73 2.63 14.51 -12.33
C ASP A 73 1.48 14.78 -11.40
N VAL A 74 0.39 15.36 -11.91
CA VAL A 74 -0.71 15.82 -11.07
C VAL A 74 -1.51 14.63 -10.55
N THR A 75 -1.82 13.66 -11.41
CA THR A 75 -2.76 12.59 -11.07
C THR A 75 -2.12 11.40 -10.39
N GLU A 76 -0.85 11.08 -10.69
CA GLU A 76 -0.20 9.87 -10.15
C GLU A 76 0.82 10.23 -9.07
N ILE A 77 1.79 11.08 -9.41
CA ILE A 77 2.96 11.31 -8.54
C ILE A 77 2.58 12.25 -7.39
N TRP A 78 1.99 13.41 -7.70
CA TRP A 78 1.64 14.40 -6.69
C TRP A 78 0.50 13.93 -5.79
N ALA A 79 -0.52 13.26 -6.35
CA ALA A 79 -1.58 12.63 -5.57
C ALA A 79 -0.98 11.68 -4.50
N SER A 80 -0.05 10.81 -4.90
CA SER A 80 0.63 9.90 -3.98
C SER A 80 1.47 10.64 -2.92
N LEU A 81 2.23 11.67 -3.32
CA LEU A 81 3.04 12.46 -2.39
C LEU A 81 2.19 13.22 -1.36
N VAL A 82 1.03 13.73 -1.76
CA VAL A 82 0.08 14.41 -0.85
C VAL A 82 -0.46 13.42 0.19
N GLU A 83 -0.88 12.23 -0.23
CA GLU A 83 -1.36 11.18 0.67
C GLU A 83 -0.26 10.71 1.64
N LEU A 84 0.97 10.54 1.16
CA LEU A 84 2.11 10.19 2.00
C LEU A 84 2.38 11.28 3.04
N LYS A 85 2.40 12.55 2.64
CA LYS A 85 2.62 13.69 3.55
C LYS A 85 1.51 13.80 4.60
N HIS A 86 0.25 13.65 4.18
CA HIS A 86 -0.90 13.63 5.08
C HIS A 86 -0.76 12.48 6.08
N THR A 87 -0.51 11.27 5.60
CA THR A 87 -0.31 10.08 6.43
C THR A 87 0.82 10.30 7.44
N ILE A 88 2.00 10.76 7.03
CA ILE A 88 3.15 11.00 7.93
C ILE A 88 2.76 11.96 9.07
N ARG A 89 2.02 13.02 8.76
CA ARG A 89 1.56 14.03 9.74
C ARG A 89 0.62 13.41 10.77
N HIS A 90 -0.35 12.60 10.35
CA HIS A 90 -1.41 12.10 11.22
C HIS A 90 -1.14 10.69 11.80
N LEU A 91 -0.12 9.97 11.31
CA LEU A 91 0.13 8.57 11.68
C LEU A 91 0.27 8.34 13.19
N GLY A 92 0.90 9.26 13.91
CA GLY A 92 1.05 9.14 15.36
C GLY A 92 -0.29 9.16 16.09
N GLN A 93 -1.22 10.01 15.66
CA GLN A 93 -2.58 10.08 16.20
C GLN A 93 -3.39 8.83 15.84
N TRP A 94 -3.23 8.32 14.61
CA TRP A 94 -3.94 7.13 14.15
C TRP A 94 -3.51 5.84 14.84
N LEU A 95 -2.23 5.74 15.23
CA LEU A 95 -1.70 4.60 15.97
C LEU A 95 -1.96 4.65 17.48
N ALA A 96 -2.37 5.80 18.02
CA ALA A 96 -2.57 5.95 19.46
C ALA A 96 -3.72 5.05 19.95
N PRO A 97 -3.56 4.32 21.06
CA PRO A 97 -4.65 3.58 21.69
C PRO A 97 -5.82 4.52 22.01
N ARG A 98 -7.04 4.11 21.65
CA ARG A 98 -8.25 4.85 22.01
C ARG A 98 -8.75 4.35 23.36
N ARG A 99 -8.85 5.25 24.34
CA ARG A 99 -9.50 4.95 25.61
C ARG A 99 -11.00 4.76 25.35
N VAL A 100 -11.53 3.65 25.81
CA VAL A 100 -12.97 3.36 25.80
C VAL A 100 -13.45 3.29 27.24
N GLY A 101 -14.63 3.83 27.52
CA GLY A 101 -15.22 3.75 28.86
C GLY A 101 -15.55 2.30 29.22
N THR A 102 -15.44 1.96 30.50
CA THR A 102 -15.90 0.66 31.01
C THR A 102 -17.42 0.57 30.86
N PRO A 103 -17.97 -0.44 30.17
CA PRO A 103 -19.41 -0.66 30.12
C PRO A 103 -20.00 -0.75 31.54
N LEU A 104 -21.17 -0.13 31.79
CA LEU A 104 -21.84 -0.18 33.10
C LEU A 104 -22.08 -1.61 33.59
N ALA A 105 -22.34 -2.55 32.68
CA ALA A 105 -22.50 -3.96 33.00
C ALA A 105 -21.24 -4.65 33.57
N LEU A 106 -20.07 -4.02 33.41
CA LEU A 106 -18.80 -4.47 33.99
C LEU A 106 -18.35 -3.59 35.16
N MET A 107 -19.20 -2.63 35.58
CA MET A 107 -18.98 -1.81 36.77
C MET A 107 -19.70 -2.43 37.97
N GLY A 108 -19.10 -3.44 38.60
CA GLY A 108 -19.54 -3.96 39.91
C GLY A 108 -20.79 -4.85 39.87
#